data_AF-E2ZIG5-F1
#
_entry.id   AF-E2ZIG5-F1
#
_cell.length_a   1.000
_cell.length_b   1.000
_cell.length_c   1.000
_cell.angle_alpha   90.00
_cell.angle_beta   90.00
_cell.angle_gamma   90.00
#
_symmetry.space_group_name_H-M   'P 1'
#
loop_
_entity.id
_entity.type
_entity.pdbx_description
1 polymer ?
#
loop_
_entity_poly.entity_id
_entity_poly.type
_entity_poly.pdbx_seq_one_letter_code
_entity_poly.pdbx_strand_id
1 'polypeptide(L)'
;MRPSDTRTRQKKDRLQQARNARGKVWQNDLLDILCGIPKVWCRGWPADYSGQPYDIEATIDGRSWGIECKHIAKGSLPFSAFRPNEVENLSRKEDAGGIAVVAVRRDSPAVDCYFPWYYIRDRIESGERGSVKLENLPTDILNVLEVVHP
;
A
#
# COMPACT_ATOMS: atom_id res chain seq x y z
N MET A 1 -5.93 -33.99 16.20
CA MET A 1 -5.55 -33.21 14.99
C MET A 1 -4.77 -34.14 14.08
N ARG A 2 -5.16 -34.30 12.80
CA ARG A 2 -4.50 -35.29 11.92
C ARG A 2 -3.13 -34.77 11.46
N PRO A 3 -2.09 -35.60 11.35
CA PRO A 3 -0.75 -35.17 10.91
C PRO A 3 -0.72 -34.44 9.55
N SER A 4 -1.70 -34.70 8.68
CA SER A 4 -1.94 -34.01 7.41
C SER A 4 -2.27 -32.52 7.57
N ASP A 5 -2.97 -32.16 8.64
CA ASP A 5 -3.43 -30.79 8.90
C ASP A 5 -2.24 -29.91 9.31
N THR A 6 -1.30 -30.48 10.08
CA THR A 6 -0.07 -29.80 10.53
C THR A 6 0.85 -29.48 9.36
N ARG A 7 1.09 -30.43 8.44
CA ARG A 7 1.92 -30.19 7.24
C ARG A 7 1.30 -29.13 6.33
N THR A 8 -0.02 -29.18 6.16
CA THR A 8 -0.75 -28.21 5.32
C THR A 8 -0.67 -26.81 5.92
N ARG A 9 -0.82 -26.67 7.24
CA ARG A 9 -0.68 -25.40 7.95
C ARG A 9 0.74 -24.83 7.83
N GLN A 10 1.77 -25.64 8.11
CA GLN A 10 3.17 -25.23 7.95
C GLN A 10 3.50 -24.74 6.53
N LYS A 11 2.95 -25.41 5.50
CA LYS A 11 3.13 -24.97 4.11
C LYS A 11 2.48 -23.61 3.85
N LYS A 12 1.27 -23.37 4.35
CA LYS A 12 0.59 -22.07 4.25
C LYS A 12 1.36 -20.96 4.98
N ASP A 13 1.85 -21.25 6.18
CA ASP A 13 2.64 -20.30 6.97
C ASP A 13 3.93 -19.91 6.25
N ARG A 14 4.66 -20.88 5.66
CA ARG A 14 5.86 -20.61 4.84
C ARG A 14 5.56 -19.75 3.62
N LEU A 15 4.45 -20.04 2.92
CA LEU A 15 4.04 -19.23 1.76
C LEU A 15 3.70 -17.79 2.16
N GLN A 16 3.03 -17.62 3.30
CA GLN A 16 2.71 -16.30 3.84
C GLN A 16 3.97 -15.54 4.29
N GLN A 17 4.93 -16.23 4.91
CA GLN A 17 6.24 -15.64 5.26
C GLN A 17 7.01 -15.20 4.03
N ALA A 18 7.09 -16.05 2.99
CA ALA A 18 7.75 -15.71 1.73
C ALA A 18 7.07 -14.52 1.04
N ARG A 19 5.73 -14.45 1.11
CA ARG A 19 4.97 -13.31 0.59
C ARG A 19 5.30 -12.02 1.35
N ASN A 20 5.27 -12.05 2.68
CA ASN A 20 5.63 -10.91 3.52
C ASN A 20 7.07 -10.44 3.24
N ALA A 21 8.01 -11.37 3.07
CA ALA A 21 9.39 -11.05 2.73
C ALA A 21 9.48 -10.34 1.37
N ARG A 22 8.77 -10.82 0.35
CA ARG A 22 8.69 -10.15 -0.96
C ARG A 22 8.09 -8.76 -0.86
N GLY A 23 7.00 -8.60 -0.09
CA GLY A 23 6.37 -7.30 0.13
C GLY A 23 7.35 -6.30 0.78
N LYS A 24 8.12 -6.74 1.78
CA LYS A 24 9.12 -5.90 2.45
C LYS A 24 10.29 -5.52 1.52
N VAL A 25 10.76 -6.46 0.70
CA VAL A 25 11.78 -6.17 -0.31
C VAL A 25 11.28 -5.10 -1.28
N TRP A 26 10.07 -5.28 -1.80
CA TRP A 26 9.49 -4.32 -2.73
C TRP A 26 9.25 -2.92 -2.11
N GLN A 27 8.81 -2.84 -0.85
CA GLN A 27 8.68 -1.57 -0.15
C GLN A 27 10.03 -0.83 -0.07
N ASN A 28 11.13 -1.55 0.19
CA ASN A 28 12.47 -0.97 0.17
C ASN A 28 12.87 -0.54 -1.26
N ASP A 29 12.58 -1.37 -2.27
CA ASP A 29 12.85 -1.01 -3.67
C ASP A 29 12.10 0.27 -4.07
N LEU A 30 10.83 0.42 -3.65
CA LEU A 30 10.05 1.64 -3.88
C LEU A 30 10.66 2.86 -3.17
N LEU A 31 11.13 2.68 -1.93
CA LEU A 31 11.83 3.75 -1.21
C LEU A 31 13.11 4.17 -1.94
N ASP A 32 13.91 3.22 -2.40
CA ASP A 32 15.14 3.48 -3.15
C ASP A 32 14.86 4.20 -4.48
N ILE A 33 13.79 3.80 -5.19
CA ILE A 33 13.32 4.50 -6.39
C ILE A 33 12.97 5.95 -6.08
N LEU A 34 12.15 6.19 -5.04
CA LEU A 34 11.76 7.54 -4.65
C LEU A 34 12.96 8.41 -4.27
N CYS A 35 13.91 7.84 -3.54
CA CYS A 35 15.10 8.57 -3.09
C CYS A 35 16.12 8.79 -4.21
N GLY A 36 15.98 8.09 -5.34
CA GLY A 36 16.68 8.37 -6.60
C GLY A 36 16.09 9.50 -7.43
N ILE A 37 14.86 9.97 -7.15
CA ILE A 37 14.23 11.06 -7.90
C ILE A 37 14.85 12.40 -7.48
N PRO A 38 15.33 13.24 -8.43
CA PRO A 38 15.88 14.54 -8.09
C PRO A 38 14.91 15.42 -7.30
N LYS A 39 15.41 16.07 -6.24
CA LYS A 39 14.65 16.99 -5.37
C LYS A 39 13.51 16.33 -4.58
N VAL A 40 13.41 15.00 -4.58
CA VAL A 40 12.53 14.27 -3.67
C VAL A 40 13.26 14.04 -2.34
N TRP A 41 12.54 14.26 -1.25
CA TRP A 41 12.93 13.76 0.07
C TRP A 41 12.01 12.58 0.42
N CYS A 42 12.56 11.52 1.02
CA CYS A 42 11.79 10.36 1.44
C CYS A 42 12.40 9.69 2.67
N ARG A 43 11.54 9.04 3.44
CA ARG A 43 11.96 8.06 4.46
C ARG A 43 10.95 6.90 4.53
N GLY A 44 11.47 5.70 4.77
CA GLY A 44 10.66 4.58 5.24
C GLY A 44 10.55 4.61 6.76
N TRP A 45 9.38 4.26 7.30
CA TRP A 45 9.19 4.13 8.73
C TRP A 45 9.50 2.70 9.21
N PRO A 46 10.12 2.50 10.39
CA PRO A 46 10.35 1.17 10.95
C PRO A 46 9.02 0.49 11.32
N ALA A 47 8.78 -0.73 10.83
CA ALA A 47 7.49 -1.45 10.95
C ALA A 47 6.89 -1.54 12.36
N ASP A 48 7.71 -1.44 13.41
CA ASP A 48 7.30 -1.55 14.81
C ASP A 48 7.18 -0.19 15.53
N TYR A 49 7.26 0.92 14.80
CA TYR A 49 7.16 2.26 15.38
C TYR A 49 5.71 2.54 15.83
N SER A 50 5.51 2.77 17.13
CA SER A 50 4.17 3.02 17.65
C SER A 50 3.59 4.31 17.08
N GLY A 51 2.36 4.23 16.56
CA GLY A 51 1.73 5.35 15.89
C GLY A 51 2.27 5.63 14.48
N GLN A 52 2.90 4.64 13.82
CA GLN A 52 3.30 4.73 12.42
C GLN A 52 2.16 5.34 11.56
N PRO A 53 2.44 6.41 10.81
CA PRO A 53 1.42 7.04 9.98
C PRO A 53 1.17 6.23 8.69
N TYR A 54 2.23 5.93 7.94
CA TYR A 54 2.24 5.23 6.65
C TYR A 54 3.62 4.55 6.49
N ASP A 55 3.74 3.60 5.58
CA ASP A 55 5.00 2.88 5.31
C ASP A 55 6.16 3.80 4.85
N ILE A 56 5.85 4.75 3.97
CA ILE A 56 6.81 5.72 3.42
C ILE A 56 6.23 7.14 3.56
N GLU A 57 7.07 8.08 3.97
CA GLU A 57 6.79 9.51 3.94
C GLU A 57 7.70 10.16 2.91
N ALA A 58 7.16 11.07 2.09
CA ALA A 58 7.93 11.76 1.07
C ALA A 58 7.54 13.22 0.91
N THR A 59 8.43 14.01 0.32
CA THR A 59 8.15 15.34 -0.23
C THR A 59 8.50 15.30 -1.71
N ILE A 60 7.48 15.41 -2.56
CA ILE A 60 7.59 15.39 -4.02
C ILE A 60 6.95 16.67 -4.54
N ASP A 61 7.69 17.44 -5.34
CA ASP A 61 7.30 18.75 -5.87
C ASP A 61 6.75 19.71 -4.80
N GLY A 62 7.40 19.73 -3.63
CA GLY A 62 7.03 20.57 -2.49
C GLY A 62 5.75 20.16 -1.76
N ARG A 63 5.10 19.07 -2.18
CA ARG A 63 3.92 18.52 -1.52
C ARG A 63 4.30 17.44 -0.54
N SER A 64 3.55 17.32 0.55
CA SER A 64 3.77 16.29 1.57
C SER A 64 3.00 15.02 1.20
N TRP A 65 3.69 13.87 1.09
CA TRP A 65 3.14 12.59 0.67
C TRP A 65 3.20 11.58 1.82
N GLY A 66 2.15 10.77 1.97
CA GLY A 66 2.11 9.60 2.84
C GLY A 66 1.73 8.39 1.99
N ILE A 67 2.58 7.37 1.94
CA ILE A 67 2.46 6.24 1.02
C ILE A 67 2.32 4.96 1.84
N GLU A 68 1.19 4.30 1.70
CA GLU A 68 0.89 3.01 2.31
C GLU A 68 1.12 1.88 1.31
N CYS A 69 1.93 0.89 1.66
CA CYS A 69 2.36 -0.20 0.78
C CYS A 69 1.51 -1.45 1.02
N LYS A 70 0.81 -1.91 -0.02
CA LYS A 70 0.03 -3.15 0.01
C LYS A 70 0.61 -4.18 -0.93
N HIS A 71 0.68 -5.42 -0.43
CA HIS A 71 1.11 -6.56 -1.23
C HIS A 71 0.03 -7.64 -1.32
N ILE A 72 -0.36 -7.99 -2.55
CA ILE A 72 -1.32 -9.06 -2.82
C ILE A 72 -0.75 -10.10 -3.78
N ALA A 73 -1.17 -11.35 -3.63
CA ALA A 73 -0.71 -12.42 -4.52
C ALA A 73 -1.40 -12.35 -5.90
N LYS A 74 -2.70 -12.04 -5.93
CA LYS A 74 -3.53 -12.02 -7.15
C LYS A 74 -4.82 -11.24 -6.93
N GLY A 75 -5.50 -10.91 -8.04
CA GLY A 75 -6.83 -10.29 -8.03
C GLY A 75 -6.80 -8.80 -7.72
N SER A 76 -7.85 -8.34 -7.04
CA SER A 76 -8.07 -6.95 -6.61
C SER A 76 -7.58 -6.74 -5.17
N LEU A 77 -7.29 -5.49 -4.79
CA LEU A 77 -6.96 -5.14 -3.40
C LEU A 77 -8.25 -5.03 -2.58
N PRO A 78 -8.53 -5.92 -1.61
CA PRO A 78 -9.75 -5.83 -0.81
C PRO A 78 -9.67 -4.66 0.18
N PHE A 79 -10.81 -4.03 0.47
CA PHE A 79 -10.90 -2.98 1.51
C PHE A 79 -10.52 -3.50 2.90
N SER A 80 -10.71 -4.79 3.15
CA SER A 80 -10.27 -5.44 4.39
C SER A 80 -8.74 -5.55 4.54
N ALA A 81 -7.96 -5.13 3.53
CA ALA A 81 -6.50 -5.05 3.63
C ALA A 81 -6.01 -3.82 4.42
N PHE A 82 -6.90 -2.86 4.69
CA PHE A 82 -6.59 -1.65 5.44
C PHE A 82 -6.92 -1.86 6.93
N ARG A 83 -5.92 -1.64 7.78
CA ARG A 83 -6.08 -1.63 9.25
C ARG A 83 -6.72 -0.30 9.68
N PRO A 84 -7.45 -0.27 10.80
CA PRO A 84 -8.09 0.96 11.27
C PRO A 84 -7.15 2.17 11.42
N ASN A 85 -5.91 1.94 11.88
CA ASN A 85 -4.91 3.00 12.00
C ASN A 85 -4.44 3.54 10.64
N GLU A 86 -4.36 2.69 9.61
CA GLU A 86 -3.98 3.13 8.27
C GLU A 86 -5.07 4.00 7.66
N VAL A 87 -6.34 3.59 7.81
CA VAL A 87 -7.50 4.40 7.40
C VAL A 87 -7.44 5.77 8.06
N GLU A 88 -7.26 5.81 9.38
CA GLU A 88 -7.17 7.06 10.14
C GLU A 88 -6.01 7.95 9.68
N ASN A 89 -4.82 7.39 9.49
CA ASN A 89 -3.63 8.17 9.14
C ASN A 89 -3.65 8.66 7.69
N LEU A 90 -4.15 7.85 6.75
CA LEU A 90 -4.33 8.25 5.36
C LEU A 90 -5.38 9.37 5.25
N SER A 91 -6.52 9.24 5.94
CA SER A 91 -7.54 10.29 5.98
C SER A 91 -7.00 11.59 6.60
N ARG A 92 -6.30 11.51 7.74
CA ARG A 92 -5.66 12.69 8.37
C ARG A 92 -4.64 13.37 7.47
N LYS A 93 -3.90 12.60 6.66
CA LYS A 93 -2.93 13.16 5.72
C LYS A 93 -3.61 14.01 4.66
N GLU A 94 -4.70 13.51 4.07
CA GLU A 94 -5.48 14.27 3.10
C GLU A 94 -6.17 15.48 3.74
N ASP A 95 -6.74 15.31 4.94
CA ASP A 95 -7.40 16.39 5.69
C ASP A 95 -6.42 17.53 6.03
N ALA A 96 -5.15 17.22 6.23
CA ALA A 96 -4.07 18.20 6.43
C ALA A 96 -3.57 18.84 5.12
N GLY A 97 -4.17 18.53 3.97
CA GLY A 97 -3.77 19.03 2.65
C GLY A 97 -2.57 18.28 2.03
N GLY A 98 -2.17 17.16 2.62
CA GLY A 98 -1.17 16.27 2.04
C GLY A 98 -1.76 15.32 0.99
N ILE A 99 -0.88 14.60 0.29
CA ILE A 99 -1.24 13.56 -0.67
C ILE A 99 -1.09 12.21 0.04
N ALA A 100 -2.18 11.47 0.20
CA ALA A 100 -2.14 10.10 0.66
C ALA A 100 -2.23 9.15 -0.54
N VAL A 101 -1.32 8.18 -0.61
CA VAL A 101 -1.20 7.23 -1.73
C VAL A 101 -1.23 5.81 -1.20
N VAL A 102 -1.93 4.95 -1.91
CA VAL A 102 -1.81 3.51 -1.76
C VAL A 102 -0.95 2.98 -2.91
N ALA A 103 0.22 2.45 -2.58
CA ALA A 103 1.08 1.73 -3.50
C ALA A 103 0.76 0.23 -3.41
N VAL A 104 0.50 -0.44 -4.53
CA VAL A 104 0.12 -1.85 -4.55
C VAL A 104 1.04 -2.66 -5.45
N ARG A 105 1.70 -3.66 -4.85
CA ARG A 105 2.34 -4.77 -5.57
C ARG A 105 1.37 -5.93 -5.67
N ARG A 106 1.14 -6.42 -6.88
CA ARG A 106 0.49 -7.72 -7.15
C ARG A 106 1.48 -8.69 -7.76
N ASP A 107 1.53 -9.93 -7.25
CA ASP A 107 2.41 -10.98 -7.81
C ASP A 107 1.89 -11.53 -9.16
N SER A 108 0.57 -11.67 -9.35
CA SER A 108 0.00 -12.28 -10.55
C SER A 108 -1.36 -11.70 -10.99
N PRO A 109 -1.49 -11.18 -12.23
CA PRO A 109 -0.36 -10.80 -13.09
C PRO A 109 0.46 -9.68 -12.41
N ALA A 110 1.77 -9.73 -12.63
CA ALA A 110 2.72 -8.85 -11.96
C ALA A 110 2.42 -7.39 -12.32
N VAL A 111 2.16 -6.55 -11.31
CA VAL A 111 1.96 -5.11 -11.50
C VAL A 111 2.36 -4.38 -10.23
N ASP A 112 2.94 -3.20 -10.40
CA ASP A 112 2.98 -2.14 -9.39
C ASP A 112 2.05 -1.05 -9.87
N CYS A 113 1.14 -0.63 -9.01
CA CYS A 113 0.20 0.44 -9.33
C CYS A 113 -0.07 1.31 -8.11
N TYR A 114 -0.56 2.51 -8.39
CA TYR A 114 -0.70 3.56 -7.40
C TYR A 114 -2.06 4.21 -7.56
N PHE A 115 -2.69 4.55 -6.45
CA PHE A 115 -3.91 5.35 -6.46
C PHE A 115 -3.97 6.22 -5.21
N PRO A 116 -4.60 7.41 -5.28
CA PRO A 116 -4.74 8.29 -4.14
C PRO A 116 -5.79 7.75 -3.15
N TRP A 117 -5.62 8.01 -1.85
CA TRP A 117 -6.51 7.46 -0.82
C TRP A 117 -7.97 7.86 -1.02
N TYR A 118 -8.25 9.11 -1.41
CA TYR A 118 -9.60 9.57 -1.73
C TYR A 118 -10.35 8.69 -2.74
N TYR A 119 -9.63 7.96 -3.61
CA TYR A 119 -10.21 7.04 -4.59
C TYR A 119 -11.10 5.96 -3.94
N ILE A 120 -10.84 5.62 -2.67
CA ILE A 120 -11.63 4.62 -1.93
C ILE A 120 -12.06 5.06 -0.53
N ARG A 121 -11.64 6.24 -0.07
CA ARG A 121 -11.85 6.72 1.30
C ARG A 121 -13.32 6.61 1.72
N ASP A 122 -14.23 7.26 1.02
CA ASP A 122 -15.66 7.31 1.40
C ASP A 122 -16.31 5.93 1.45
N ARG A 123 -15.90 5.04 0.54
CA ARG A 123 -16.40 3.65 0.48
C ARG A 123 -15.92 2.86 1.69
N ILE A 124 -14.67 3.02 2.09
CA ILE A 124 -14.15 2.36 3.29
C ILE A 124 -14.78 2.96 4.55
N GLU A 125 -14.84 4.28 4.66
CA GLU A 125 -15.37 4.98 5.84
C GLU A 125 -16.88 4.73 6.04
N SER A 126 -17.65 4.52 4.97
CA SER A 126 -19.05 4.09 5.03
C SER A 126 -19.27 2.62 5.41
N GLY A 127 -18.19 1.85 5.58
CA GLY A 127 -18.23 0.43 5.95
C GLY A 127 -18.55 -0.50 4.78
N GLU A 128 -18.34 -0.05 3.53
CA GLU A 128 -18.56 -0.89 2.35
C GLU A 128 -17.63 -2.11 2.36
N ARG A 129 -18.17 -3.25 1.92
CA ARG A 129 -17.35 -4.42 1.58
C ARG A 129 -17.03 -4.35 0.09
N GLY A 130 -15.77 -4.12 -0.24
CA GLY A 130 -15.36 -3.97 -1.62
C GLY A 130 -13.89 -4.27 -1.87
N SER A 131 -13.47 -3.96 -3.10
CA SER A 131 -12.07 -4.08 -3.52
C SER A 131 -11.77 -3.11 -4.65
N VAL A 132 -10.49 -2.76 -4.80
CA VAL A 132 -9.97 -1.97 -5.91
C VAL A 132 -9.51 -2.90 -7.03
N LYS A 133 -10.15 -2.76 -8.19
CA LYS A 133 -9.63 -3.29 -9.45
C LYS A 133 -8.36 -2.54 -9.81
N LEU A 134 -7.29 -3.28 -10.10
CA LEU A 134 -5.97 -2.69 -10.36
C LEU A 134 -5.76 -2.33 -11.83
N GLU A 135 -6.70 -2.71 -12.69
CA GLU A 135 -6.67 -2.42 -14.11
C GLU A 135 -6.82 -0.91 -14.34
N ASN A 136 -6.00 -0.35 -15.24
CA ASN A 136 -5.98 1.07 -15.63
C ASN A 136 -5.55 2.05 -14.53
N LEU A 137 -5.07 1.58 -13.38
CA LEU A 137 -4.41 2.44 -12.41
C LEU A 137 -3.01 2.84 -12.89
N PRO A 138 -2.51 4.03 -12.53
CA PRO A 138 -1.15 4.44 -12.81
C PRO A 138 -0.12 3.41 -12.35
N THR A 139 0.85 3.11 -13.22
CA THR A 139 2.02 2.27 -12.90
C THR A 139 3.27 3.09 -12.61
N ASP A 140 3.14 4.42 -12.62
CA ASP A 140 4.12 5.38 -12.16
C ASP A 140 3.50 6.18 -11.02
N ILE A 141 4.21 6.28 -9.89
CA ILE A 141 3.73 6.97 -8.70
C ILE A 141 3.56 8.48 -8.95
N LEU A 142 4.34 9.06 -9.87
CA LEU A 142 4.23 10.47 -10.22
C LEU A 142 2.91 10.80 -10.94
N ASN A 143 2.28 9.81 -11.56
CA ASN A 143 1.00 9.95 -12.25
C ASN A 143 -0.20 9.70 -11.33
N VAL A 144 0.00 9.49 -10.02
CA VAL A 144 -1.09 9.19 -9.08
C VAL A 144 -2.15 10.30 -9.01
N LEU A 145 -1.75 11.55 -9.26
CA LEU A 145 -2.64 12.71 -9.23
C LEU A 145 -3.49 12.84 -10.50
N GLU A 146 -3.24 12.03 -11.53
CA GLU A 146 -4.06 11.96 -12.75
C GLU A 146 -5.30 11.09 -12.55
N VAL A 147 -5.37 10.32 -11.46
CA VAL A 147 -6.55 9.51 -11.11
C VAL A 147 -7.70 10.44 -10.78
N VAL A 148 -8.80 10.33 -11.51
CA VAL A 148 -10.01 11.11 -11.26
C VAL A 148 -10.76 10.50 -10.08
N HIS A 149 -11.34 11.35 -9.24
CA HIS A 149 -12.27 10.93 -8.20
C HIS A 149 -13.41 10.11 -8.83
N PRO A 150 -13.72 8.89 -8.34
CA PRO A 150 -14.81 8.09 -8.87
C PRO A 150 -16.18 8.74 -8.62
#